data_AF-A0A5A5THM6-F1
#
_entry.id   AF-A0A5A5THM6-F1
#
_cell.length_a   1.000
_cell.length_b   1.000
_cell.length_c   1.000
_cell.angle_alpha   90.00
_cell.angle_beta   90.00
_cell.angle_gamma   90.00
#
_symmetry.space_group_name_H-M   'P 1'
#
loop_
_entity.id
_entity.type
_entity.pdbx_description
1 polymer ?
#
loop_
_entity_poly.entity_id
_entity_poly.type
_entity_poly.pdbx_seq_one_letter_code
_entity_poly.pdbx_strand_id
1 'polypeptide(L)'
;MSQDTLLPDPKITQQPPPEPSSSTRGIARGALCLLLILLFLFFFKNSDALQVFGILVAILSINLFEPVFGFIDRLDATILRILGRFMDISHLVVTSHLPVAGQRIKGHSHIIIPVICVLVIVYLLFHTFIATSLVTVSDFSCLQTSLPVPTQFCQNGIGMTALPDTVQIGLLTSSEQGPFDLSSLNGQEKQVESLIFQEDQQACSGAHITLADVSLLSRTIEDPTDSASKGLDDIRGAYLAQHDYNATRASYNPTQHGGQPFVSVCLLLANMGTLVTADQKSAGNLYTIPQIVKRLIQYNRTDPTFRGIVGFPYSTQASEAIHEFQQWGQRSIPIISPSATSYMLSNVANFYRVSPPDTSQGQAMAYYACHQLFKGSHPSDIDIFSNSDTYSSSLSSNFKDAVTSCFTADHIHYENYLNGNLASIKLATKHAMDQHYSLIYFPGYESDLDTLQAQIQSSVQGRSSHSITILGGDGLEDVVNPGHDTFAPVYSTVYASPLANADSINHSFVREYQSQNFPMPYLADAVPGYTLLPQGVIRSYNAMKMFTSTLNDLALQSRASTQDNINSDLASISFDGIGGHFSFQGGAFNSSYISDPQGKSTLVYIMCTTYTHNIRLAAIYNGTNLTTVQGSCS
;
A
#
# COMPACT_ATOMS: atom_id res chain seq x y z
N MET A 1 -81.18 -77.58 3.58
CA MET A 1 -81.20 -76.96 2.24
C MET A 1 -80.05 -75.96 2.19
N SER A 2 -78.86 -76.48 1.89
CA SER A 2 -78.04 -76.22 0.68
C SER A 2 -77.27 -74.90 0.82
N GLN A 3 -76.05 -74.88 1.38
CA GLN A 3 -74.75 -75.27 0.77
C GLN A 3 -74.52 -74.65 -0.61
N ASP A 4 -73.61 -73.67 -0.67
CA ASP A 4 -72.48 -73.58 -1.62
C ASP A 4 -71.53 -72.44 -1.20
N THR A 5 -70.38 -72.80 -0.61
CA THR A 5 -69.01 -72.85 -1.18
C THR A 5 -68.21 -71.54 -1.04
N LEU A 6 -67.43 -71.47 0.04
CA LEU A 6 -66.32 -70.54 0.26
C LEU A 6 -65.06 -71.07 -0.44
N LEU A 7 -64.54 -70.31 -1.42
CA LEU A 7 -63.23 -70.48 -2.03
C LEU A 7 -62.19 -69.62 -1.27
N PRO A 8 -60.94 -70.10 -1.11
CA PRO A 8 -59.89 -69.39 -0.38
C PRO A 8 -59.22 -68.30 -1.22
N ASP A 9 -58.84 -67.21 -0.54
CA ASP A 9 -58.10 -66.07 -1.08
C ASP A 9 -56.77 -66.48 -1.73
N PRO A 10 -56.43 -65.92 -2.92
CA PRO A 10 -55.15 -66.15 -3.56
C PRO A 10 -54.02 -65.42 -2.83
N LYS A 11 -52.99 -66.17 -2.41
CA LYS A 11 -51.69 -65.62 -1.98
C LYS A 11 -51.09 -64.80 -3.13
N ILE A 12 -51.11 -63.47 -2.99
CA ILE A 12 -50.35 -62.56 -3.85
C ILE A 12 -48.88 -62.66 -3.45
N THR A 13 -48.11 -63.42 -4.23
CA THR A 13 -46.66 -63.44 -4.18
C THR A 13 -46.16 -62.13 -4.80
N GLN A 14 -45.82 -61.13 -3.97
CA GLN A 14 -45.10 -59.95 -4.45
C GLN A 14 -43.71 -60.40 -4.91
N GLN A 15 -43.50 -60.40 -6.22
CA GLN A 15 -42.20 -60.64 -6.84
C GLN A 15 -41.29 -59.46 -6.47
N PRO A 16 -40.14 -59.69 -5.81
CA PRO A 16 -39.22 -58.60 -5.48
C PRO A 16 -38.79 -57.90 -6.78
N PRO A 17 -38.61 -56.57 -6.76
CA PRO A 17 -38.16 -55.83 -7.93
C PRO A 17 -36.88 -56.47 -8.48
N PRO A 18 -36.72 -56.56 -9.81
CA PRO A 18 -35.57 -57.20 -10.41
C PRO A 18 -34.30 -56.55 -9.88
N GLU A 19 -33.44 -57.35 -9.24
CA GLU A 19 -32.14 -56.87 -8.80
C GLU A 19 -31.40 -56.29 -10.02
N PRO A 20 -30.89 -55.05 -9.94
CA PRO A 20 -30.10 -54.48 -11.02
C PRO A 20 -28.94 -55.44 -11.30
N SER A 21 -28.82 -55.86 -12.56
CA SER A 21 -27.82 -56.84 -12.98
C SER A 21 -26.42 -56.43 -12.46
N SER A 22 -25.64 -57.39 -11.97
CA SER A 22 -24.32 -57.17 -11.37
C SER A 22 -23.37 -56.34 -12.25
N SER A 23 -23.58 -56.37 -13.58
CA SER A 23 -22.87 -55.57 -14.58
C SER A 23 -23.03 -54.06 -14.38
N THR A 24 -24.25 -53.59 -14.11
CA THR A 24 -24.55 -52.16 -13.92
C THR A 24 -23.91 -51.58 -12.65
N ARG A 25 -23.86 -52.34 -11.55
CA ARG A 25 -23.15 -51.94 -10.32
C ARG A 25 -21.63 -51.87 -10.53
N GLY A 26 -21.08 -52.79 -11.32
CA GLY A 26 -19.64 -52.82 -11.64
C GLY A 26 -19.20 -51.58 -12.43
N ILE A 27 -19.99 -51.17 -13.41
CA ILE A 27 -19.70 -50.00 -14.26
C ILE A 27 -19.83 -48.70 -13.46
N ALA A 28 -20.88 -48.56 -12.64
CA ALA A 28 -21.05 -47.37 -11.79
C ALA A 28 -19.91 -47.23 -10.76
N ARG A 29 -19.50 -48.34 -10.14
CA ARG A 29 -18.34 -48.37 -9.22
C ARG A 29 -17.03 -48.07 -9.93
N GLY A 30 -16.85 -48.60 -11.15
CA GLY A 30 -15.68 -48.31 -11.99
C GLY A 30 -15.60 -46.83 -12.37
N ALA A 31 -16.72 -46.23 -12.80
CA ALA A 31 -16.79 -44.80 -13.14
C ALA A 31 -16.53 -43.90 -11.93
N LEU A 32 -17.10 -44.23 -10.76
CA LEU A 32 -16.85 -43.49 -9.52
C LEU A 32 -15.39 -43.61 -9.07
N CYS A 33 -14.80 -44.81 -9.16
CA CYS A 33 -13.39 -45.02 -8.83
C CYS A 33 -12.47 -44.21 -9.77
N LEU A 34 -12.77 -44.20 -11.07
CA LEU A 34 -12.03 -43.41 -12.05
C LEU A 34 -12.16 -41.90 -11.80
N LEU A 35 -13.36 -41.43 -11.43
CA LEU A 35 -13.61 -40.03 -11.04
C LEU A 35 -12.84 -39.65 -9.78
N LEU A 36 -12.81 -40.51 -8.75
CA LEU A 36 -12.04 -40.29 -7.53
C LEU A 36 -10.53 -40.26 -7.81
N ILE A 37 -10.04 -41.11 -8.72
CA ILE A 37 -8.63 -41.08 -9.17
C ILE A 37 -8.32 -39.79 -9.94
N LEU A 38 -9.23 -39.31 -10.80
CA LEU A 38 -9.04 -38.05 -11.53
C LEU A 38 -9.08 -36.83 -10.59
N LEU A 39 -10.00 -36.81 -9.63
CA LEU A 39 -10.04 -35.80 -8.57
C LEU A 39 -8.74 -35.85 -7.75
N PHE A 40 -8.27 -37.05 -7.37
CA PHE A 40 -7.02 -37.25 -6.65
C PHE A 40 -5.81 -36.69 -7.44
N LEU A 41 -5.66 -37.02 -8.72
CA LEU A 41 -4.58 -36.51 -9.57
C LEU A 41 -4.65 -34.98 -9.76
N PHE A 42 -5.85 -34.41 -9.76
CA PHE A 42 -6.06 -32.97 -9.85
C PHE A 42 -5.67 -32.24 -8.56
N PHE A 43 -6.01 -32.79 -7.38
CA PHE A 43 -5.62 -32.24 -6.08
C PHE A 43 -4.11 -32.35 -5.82
N PHE A 44 -3.47 -33.44 -6.26
CA PHE A 44 -2.03 -33.68 -6.12
C PHE A 44 -1.16 -32.59 -6.78
N LYS A 45 -1.72 -31.87 -7.77
CA LYS A 45 -1.00 -30.83 -8.50
C LYS A 45 -0.95 -29.47 -7.77
N ASN A 46 -1.90 -29.22 -6.86
CA ASN A 46 -2.14 -27.87 -6.31
C ASN A 46 -2.09 -27.80 -4.77
N SER A 47 -1.68 -28.85 -4.07
CA SER A 47 -1.64 -28.86 -2.60
C SER A 47 -0.39 -29.55 -2.06
N ASP A 48 0.02 -29.13 -0.85
CA ASP A 48 1.23 -29.62 -0.19
C ASP A 48 1.09 -31.13 0.09
N ALA A 49 1.98 -31.94 -0.47
CA ALA A 49 1.81 -33.40 -0.56
C ALA A 49 1.59 -34.07 0.81
N LEU A 50 2.11 -33.46 1.89
CA LEU A 50 2.00 -33.94 3.25
C LEU A 50 0.58 -33.80 3.84
N GLN A 51 -0.12 -32.69 3.55
CA GLN A 51 -1.50 -32.48 4.03
C GLN A 51 -2.47 -33.40 3.31
N VAL A 52 -2.28 -33.60 2.00
CA VAL A 52 -3.08 -34.53 1.21
C VAL A 52 -2.91 -35.95 1.72
N PHE A 53 -1.68 -36.38 2.01
CA PHE A 53 -1.40 -37.70 2.56
C PHE A 53 -2.05 -37.91 3.94
N GLY A 54 -2.01 -36.90 4.82
CA GLY A 54 -2.67 -36.95 6.13
C GLY A 54 -4.20 -37.07 6.03
N ILE A 55 -4.82 -36.32 5.13
CA ILE A 55 -6.26 -36.42 4.83
C ILE A 55 -6.59 -37.79 4.22
N LEU A 56 -5.72 -38.34 3.35
CA LEU A 56 -5.92 -39.65 2.73
C LEU A 56 -5.87 -40.78 3.76
N VAL A 57 -4.89 -40.74 4.67
CA VAL A 57 -4.77 -41.70 5.76
C VAL A 57 -5.98 -41.59 6.68
N ALA A 58 -6.44 -40.37 7.01
CA ALA A 58 -7.64 -40.16 7.82
C ALA A 58 -8.93 -40.67 7.14
N ILE A 59 -9.10 -40.44 5.84
CA ILE A 59 -10.28 -40.89 5.07
C ILE A 59 -10.26 -42.41 4.83
N LEU A 60 -9.08 -43.02 4.67
CA LEU A 60 -8.95 -44.47 4.50
C LEU A 60 -9.01 -45.25 5.82
N SER A 61 -8.63 -44.61 6.93
CA SER A 61 -8.69 -45.22 8.27
C SER A 61 -10.07 -45.12 8.92
N ILE A 62 -10.88 -44.15 8.51
CA ILE A 62 -12.30 -44.13 8.81
C ILE A 62 -12.99 -44.95 7.72
N ASN A 63 -13.83 -45.92 8.08
CA ASN A 63 -14.54 -46.81 7.16
C ASN A 63 -15.68 -46.04 6.41
N LEU A 64 -15.36 -44.90 5.82
CA LEU A 64 -16.24 -43.84 5.33
C LEU A 64 -16.90 -44.22 4.00
N PHE A 65 -16.31 -45.18 3.29
CA PHE A 65 -16.85 -45.71 2.04
C PHE A 65 -18.16 -46.47 2.25
N GLU A 66 -18.34 -47.16 3.38
CA GLU A 66 -19.55 -47.96 3.60
C GLU A 66 -20.81 -47.10 3.86
N PRO A 67 -20.75 -46.02 4.67
CA PRO A 67 -21.82 -45.02 4.75
C PRO A 67 -22.04 -44.25 3.45
N VAL A 68 -20.98 -43.91 2.71
CA VAL A 68 -21.11 -43.19 1.43
C VAL A 68 -21.71 -44.09 0.36
N PHE A 69 -21.33 -45.36 0.27
CA PHE A 69 -21.98 -46.33 -0.61
C PHE A 69 -23.42 -46.60 -0.18
N GLY A 70 -23.69 -46.71 1.12
CA GLY A 70 -25.06 -46.82 1.64
C GLY A 70 -25.91 -45.56 1.37
N PHE A 71 -25.31 -44.37 1.38
CA PHE A 71 -25.97 -43.11 1.04
C PHE A 71 -26.16 -42.97 -0.48
N ILE A 72 -25.19 -43.39 -1.29
CA ILE A 72 -25.28 -43.47 -2.75
C ILE A 72 -26.35 -44.47 -3.15
N ASP A 73 -26.45 -45.64 -2.51
CA ASP A 73 -27.48 -46.65 -2.78
C ASP A 73 -28.89 -46.14 -2.38
N ARG A 74 -29.01 -45.33 -1.32
CA ARG A 74 -30.27 -44.65 -0.94
C ARG A 74 -30.60 -43.46 -1.85
N LEU A 75 -29.59 -42.71 -2.25
CA LEU A 75 -29.70 -41.67 -3.25
C LEU A 75 -30.08 -42.27 -4.59
N ASP A 76 -29.58 -43.44 -4.98
CA ASP A 76 -29.89 -44.09 -6.25
C ASP A 76 -31.41 -44.26 -6.40
N ALA A 77 -32.12 -44.72 -5.36
CA ALA A 77 -33.58 -44.82 -5.40
C ALA A 77 -34.31 -43.46 -5.49
N THR A 78 -33.75 -42.40 -4.90
CA THR A 78 -34.38 -41.06 -4.84
C THR A 78 -34.04 -40.22 -6.08
N ILE A 79 -32.76 -40.24 -6.46
CA ILE A 79 -32.19 -39.72 -7.69
C ILE A 79 -32.83 -40.43 -8.88
N LEU A 80 -33.02 -41.76 -8.92
CA LEU A 80 -33.74 -42.45 -9.99
C LEU A 80 -35.23 -42.04 -10.06
N ARG A 81 -35.88 -41.69 -8.95
CA ARG A 81 -37.25 -41.13 -8.96
C ARG A 81 -37.29 -39.69 -9.50
N ILE A 82 -36.36 -38.85 -9.06
CA ILE A 82 -36.26 -37.46 -9.53
C ILE A 82 -35.84 -37.43 -11.00
N LEU A 83 -34.86 -38.24 -11.38
CA LEU A 83 -34.44 -38.47 -12.76
C LEU A 83 -35.52 -39.12 -13.60
N GLY A 84 -36.31 -40.05 -13.06
CA GLY A 84 -37.47 -40.60 -13.75
C GLY A 84 -38.46 -39.49 -14.14
N ARG A 85 -38.81 -38.62 -13.19
CA ARG A 85 -39.67 -37.46 -13.46
C ARG A 85 -39.02 -36.45 -14.41
N PHE A 86 -37.73 -36.18 -14.27
CA PHE A 86 -36.98 -35.30 -15.16
C PHE A 86 -36.83 -35.89 -16.57
N MET A 87 -36.77 -37.22 -16.67
CA MET A 87 -36.76 -37.98 -17.92
C MET A 87 -38.10 -37.93 -18.61
N ASP A 88 -39.21 -38.08 -17.87
CA ASP A 88 -40.54 -37.93 -18.45
C ASP A 88 -40.77 -36.52 -19.02
N ILE A 89 -40.29 -35.48 -18.31
CA ILE A 89 -40.37 -34.09 -18.75
C ILE A 89 -39.43 -33.81 -19.93
N SER A 90 -38.18 -34.26 -19.88
CA SER A 90 -37.22 -34.06 -20.97
C SER A 90 -37.56 -34.88 -22.21
N HIS A 91 -38.21 -36.05 -22.06
CA HIS A 91 -38.75 -36.83 -23.18
C HIS A 91 -39.84 -36.05 -23.91
N LEU A 92 -40.72 -35.35 -23.18
CA LEU A 92 -41.74 -34.47 -23.75
C LEU A 92 -41.13 -33.31 -24.56
N VAL A 93 -40.02 -32.74 -24.10
CA VAL A 93 -39.33 -31.59 -24.74
C VAL A 93 -38.43 -32.01 -25.91
N VAL A 94 -37.70 -33.13 -25.78
CA VAL A 94 -36.78 -33.62 -26.81
C VAL A 94 -37.53 -34.27 -27.98
N THR A 95 -38.63 -34.99 -27.71
CA THR A 95 -39.44 -35.61 -28.78
C THR A 95 -40.26 -34.60 -29.59
N SER A 96 -40.59 -33.45 -29.01
CA SER A 96 -41.33 -32.38 -29.70
C SER A 96 -40.45 -31.50 -30.58
N HIS A 97 -39.15 -31.34 -30.28
CA HIS A 97 -38.28 -30.39 -30.98
C HIS A 97 -37.11 -30.99 -31.79
N LEU A 98 -36.68 -32.24 -31.54
CA LEU A 98 -35.52 -32.86 -32.21
C LEU A 98 -35.73 -34.36 -32.54
N PRO A 99 -36.69 -34.71 -33.43
CA PRO A 99 -37.12 -36.10 -33.64
C PRO A 99 -36.03 -37.03 -34.21
N VAL A 100 -35.07 -36.50 -34.97
CA VAL A 100 -33.99 -37.29 -35.59
C VAL A 100 -32.79 -37.52 -34.64
N ALA A 101 -32.48 -36.57 -33.76
CA ALA A 101 -31.41 -36.73 -32.76
C ALA A 101 -31.87 -37.59 -31.56
N GLY A 102 -33.16 -37.52 -31.21
CA GLY A 102 -33.73 -38.24 -30.07
C GLY A 102 -33.60 -39.77 -30.13
N GLN A 103 -33.62 -40.38 -31.33
CA GLN A 103 -33.47 -41.83 -31.48
C GLN A 103 -32.04 -42.33 -31.21
N ARG A 104 -31.00 -41.56 -31.57
CA ARG A 104 -29.60 -41.94 -31.28
C ARG A 104 -29.23 -41.72 -29.81
N ILE A 105 -29.77 -40.65 -29.20
CA ILE A 105 -29.54 -40.31 -27.79
C ILE A 105 -30.25 -41.32 -26.86
N LYS A 106 -31.42 -41.85 -27.26
CA LYS A 106 -32.16 -42.88 -26.51
C LYS A 106 -31.32 -44.13 -26.23
N GLY A 107 -30.45 -44.52 -27.17
CA GLY A 107 -29.56 -45.67 -27.02
C GLY A 107 -28.45 -45.47 -25.98
N HIS A 108 -28.14 -44.22 -25.61
CA HIS A 108 -27.03 -43.88 -24.70
C HIS A 108 -27.48 -43.06 -23.48
N SER A 109 -28.78 -42.83 -23.31
CA SER A 109 -29.32 -41.98 -22.23
C SER A 109 -28.92 -42.46 -20.84
N HIS A 110 -28.85 -43.77 -20.64
CA HIS A 110 -28.40 -44.40 -19.40
C HIS A 110 -26.92 -44.13 -19.04
N ILE A 111 -26.11 -43.60 -19.97
CA ILE A 111 -24.74 -43.15 -19.72
C ILE A 111 -24.66 -41.63 -19.67
N ILE A 112 -25.31 -40.95 -20.63
CA ILE A 112 -25.27 -39.50 -20.75
C ILE A 112 -25.84 -38.82 -19.50
N ILE A 113 -26.93 -39.35 -18.95
CA ILE A 113 -27.60 -38.70 -17.82
C ILE A 113 -26.78 -38.81 -16.52
N PRO A 114 -26.26 -39.99 -16.12
CA PRO A 114 -25.33 -40.07 -15.00
C PRO A 114 -24.11 -39.16 -15.17
N VAL A 115 -23.55 -39.06 -16.37
CA VAL A 115 -22.41 -38.17 -16.66
C VAL A 115 -22.78 -36.71 -16.46
N ILE A 116 -23.92 -36.25 -16.97
CA ILE A 116 -24.40 -34.87 -16.76
C ILE A 116 -24.67 -34.61 -15.27
N CYS A 117 -25.33 -35.54 -14.57
CA CYS A 117 -25.56 -35.42 -13.13
C CYS A 117 -24.25 -35.33 -12.35
N VAL A 118 -23.24 -36.14 -12.68
CA VAL A 118 -21.91 -36.07 -12.08
C VAL A 118 -21.24 -34.73 -12.39
N LEU A 119 -21.28 -34.25 -13.63
CA LEU A 119 -20.71 -32.94 -14.00
C LEU A 119 -21.40 -31.78 -13.28
N VAL A 120 -22.72 -31.83 -13.11
CA VAL A 120 -23.48 -30.82 -12.35
C VAL A 120 -23.14 -30.90 -10.86
N ILE A 121 -23.03 -32.09 -10.29
CA ILE A 121 -22.62 -32.26 -8.88
C ILE A 121 -21.20 -31.75 -8.67
N VAL A 122 -20.26 -32.10 -9.55
CA VAL A 122 -18.88 -31.59 -9.54
C VAL A 122 -18.89 -30.07 -9.68
N TYR A 123 -19.62 -29.51 -10.64
CA TYR A 123 -19.74 -28.06 -10.78
C TYR A 123 -20.30 -27.44 -9.50
N LEU A 124 -21.41 -27.92 -8.94
CA LEU A 124 -21.99 -27.35 -7.72
C LEU A 124 -21.06 -27.44 -6.51
N LEU A 125 -20.35 -28.58 -6.35
CA LEU A 125 -19.38 -28.78 -5.27
C LEU A 125 -18.14 -27.90 -5.43
N PHE A 126 -17.73 -27.60 -6.67
CA PHE A 126 -16.49 -26.89 -6.96
C PHE A 126 -16.69 -25.51 -7.60
N HIS A 127 -17.91 -24.99 -7.74
CA HIS A 127 -18.15 -23.76 -8.49
C HIS A 127 -17.46 -22.57 -7.83
N THR A 128 -17.44 -22.51 -6.50
CA THR A 128 -16.69 -21.49 -5.74
C THR A 128 -15.20 -21.62 -5.98
N PHE A 129 -14.63 -22.83 -5.86
CA PHE A 129 -13.22 -23.07 -6.12
C PHE A 129 -12.82 -22.75 -7.57
N ILE A 130 -13.64 -23.15 -8.54
CA ILE A 130 -13.44 -22.85 -9.96
C ILE A 130 -13.55 -21.35 -10.19
N ALA A 131 -14.56 -20.68 -9.62
CA ALA A 131 -14.72 -19.24 -9.73
C ALA A 131 -13.52 -18.50 -9.13
N THR A 132 -13.09 -18.85 -7.91
CA THR A 132 -11.91 -18.27 -7.27
C THR A 132 -10.64 -18.55 -8.07
N SER A 133 -10.44 -19.79 -8.55
CA SER A 133 -9.27 -20.16 -9.36
C SER A 133 -9.26 -19.42 -10.71
N LEU A 134 -10.41 -19.27 -11.35
CA LEU A 134 -10.54 -18.51 -12.59
C LEU A 134 -10.21 -17.05 -12.35
N VAL A 135 -10.70 -16.46 -11.25
CA VAL A 135 -10.34 -15.09 -10.85
C VAL A 135 -8.83 -14.97 -10.64
N THR A 136 -8.20 -15.86 -9.86
CA THR A 136 -6.75 -15.85 -9.62
C THR A 136 -5.93 -16.00 -10.90
N VAL A 137 -6.36 -16.89 -11.82
CA VAL A 137 -5.70 -17.07 -13.12
C VAL A 137 -5.88 -15.84 -14.00
N SER A 138 -7.07 -15.23 -13.98
CA SER A 138 -7.36 -14.02 -14.72
C SER A 138 -6.52 -12.85 -14.23
N ASP A 139 -6.42 -12.68 -12.91
CA ASP A 139 -5.60 -11.66 -12.26
C ASP A 139 -4.12 -11.87 -12.58
N PHE A 140 -3.62 -13.10 -12.42
CA PHE A 140 -2.23 -13.42 -12.77
C PHE A 140 -1.92 -13.11 -14.24
N SER A 141 -2.82 -13.50 -15.15
CA SER A 141 -2.66 -13.25 -16.58
C SER A 141 -2.70 -11.75 -16.90
N CYS A 142 -3.56 -10.98 -16.22
CA CYS A 142 -3.66 -9.54 -16.37
C CYS A 142 -2.39 -8.81 -15.92
N LEU A 143 -1.80 -9.25 -14.81
CA LEU A 143 -0.59 -8.66 -14.26
C LEU A 143 0.64 -8.90 -15.15
N GLN A 144 0.72 -10.05 -15.82
CA GLN A 144 1.87 -10.43 -16.63
C GLN A 144 1.94 -9.67 -17.97
N THR A 145 3.05 -8.97 -18.22
CA THR A 145 3.21 -8.07 -19.38
C THR A 145 3.34 -8.74 -20.74
N SER A 146 3.70 -10.02 -20.79
CA SER A 146 4.02 -10.72 -22.03
C SER A 146 2.80 -11.23 -22.82
N LEU A 147 1.60 -11.20 -22.22
CA LEU A 147 0.40 -11.74 -22.84
C LEU A 147 -0.58 -10.63 -23.19
N PRO A 148 -1.07 -10.55 -24.45
CA PRO A 148 -2.16 -9.65 -24.81
C PRO A 148 -3.47 -10.21 -24.24
N VAL A 149 -3.71 -9.96 -22.95
CA VAL A 149 -4.98 -10.31 -22.30
C VAL A 149 -5.99 -9.21 -22.60
N PRO A 150 -7.18 -9.55 -23.15
CA PRO A 150 -8.23 -8.55 -23.33
C PRO A 150 -8.60 -7.92 -21.97
N THR A 151 -8.68 -6.59 -21.92
CA THR A 151 -8.92 -5.82 -20.68
C THR A 151 -10.21 -6.22 -19.95
N GLN A 152 -11.19 -6.78 -20.67
CA GLN A 152 -12.43 -7.33 -20.09
C GLN A 152 -12.21 -8.51 -19.11
N PHE A 153 -11.03 -9.15 -19.13
CA PHE A 153 -10.67 -10.19 -18.18
C PHE A 153 -9.86 -9.67 -16.99
N CYS A 154 -9.42 -8.41 -17.03
CA CYS A 154 -8.78 -7.76 -15.90
C CYS A 154 -9.85 -7.25 -14.94
N GLN A 155 -9.65 -7.48 -13.64
CA GLN A 155 -10.31 -6.63 -12.65
C GLN A 155 -9.80 -5.19 -12.85
N ASN A 156 -10.65 -4.21 -12.55
CA ASN A 156 -10.29 -2.80 -12.65
C ASN A 156 -9.39 -2.31 -11.50
N GLY A 157 -9.07 -3.16 -10.53
CA GLY A 157 -8.29 -2.84 -9.32
C GLY A 157 -9.04 -2.03 -8.25
N ILE A 158 -10.20 -1.45 -8.59
CA ILE A 158 -10.99 -0.58 -7.72
C ILE A 158 -11.73 -1.35 -6.63
N GLY A 159 -11.88 -0.73 -5.46
CA GLY A 159 -12.61 -1.24 -4.30
C GLY A 159 -11.70 -1.42 -3.10
N MET A 160 -12.28 -1.89 -1.99
CA MET A 160 -11.55 -2.09 -0.73
C MET A 160 -11.50 -3.56 -0.31
N THR A 161 -10.49 -3.89 0.49
CA THR A 161 -10.36 -5.14 1.21
C THR A 161 -10.22 -4.81 2.69
N ALA A 162 -11.14 -5.33 3.49
CA ALA A 162 -11.05 -5.25 4.95
C ALA A 162 -10.03 -6.27 5.47
N LEU A 163 -9.11 -5.79 6.28
CA LEU A 163 -8.20 -6.58 7.09
C LEU A 163 -8.71 -6.61 8.55
N PRO A 164 -8.10 -7.41 9.44
CA PRO A 164 -8.32 -7.32 10.88
C PRO A 164 -8.14 -5.89 11.42
N ASP A 165 -8.70 -5.64 12.61
CA ASP A 165 -8.55 -4.38 13.34
C ASP A 165 -9.02 -3.14 12.57
N THR A 166 -10.06 -3.32 11.75
CA THR A 166 -10.74 -2.27 10.97
C THR A 166 -9.93 -1.63 9.84
N VAL A 167 -8.72 -2.11 9.58
CA VAL A 167 -7.87 -1.62 8.48
C VAL A 167 -8.53 -1.92 7.13
N GLN A 168 -8.65 -0.91 6.28
CA GLN A 168 -9.16 -1.05 4.90
C GLN A 168 -8.03 -0.75 3.94
N ILE A 169 -7.78 -1.60 2.95
CA ILE A 169 -6.80 -1.31 1.89
C ILE A 169 -7.48 -1.34 0.52
N GLY A 170 -6.98 -0.59 -0.45
CA GLY A 170 -7.53 -0.64 -1.80
C GLY A 170 -7.40 0.65 -2.58
N LEU A 171 -8.30 0.84 -3.54
CA LEU A 171 -8.33 1.96 -4.47
C LEU A 171 -9.75 2.55 -4.55
N LEU A 172 -9.89 3.88 -4.45
CA LEU A 172 -11.16 4.61 -4.54
C LEU A 172 -11.15 5.64 -5.66
N THR A 173 -12.24 5.69 -6.41
CA THR A 173 -12.50 6.71 -7.44
C THR A 173 -13.76 7.54 -7.15
N SER A 174 -14.50 7.22 -6.09
CA SER A 174 -15.69 7.97 -5.70
C SER A 174 -15.99 7.89 -4.21
N SER A 175 -16.75 8.88 -3.73
CA SER A 175 -17.19 8.98 -2.33
C SER A 175 -18.10 7.84 -1.87
N GLU A 176 -18.72 7.10 -2.80
CA GLU A 176 -19.59 5.96 -2.46
C GLU A 176 -18.81 4.72 -2.01
N GLN A 177 -17.50 4.71 -2.29
CA GLN A 177 -16.63 3.56 -2.04
C GLN A 177 -15.85 3.68 -0.73
N GLY A 178 -15.76 4.88 -0.13
CA GLY A 178 -14.97 5.18 1.07
C GLY A 178 -15.81 5.59 2.29
N PRO A 179 -15.17 6.13 3.35
CA PRO A 179 -13.73 6.36 3.49
C PRO A 179 -12.95 5.07 3.78
N PHE A 180 -11.62 5.15 3.80
CA PHE A 180 -10.78 4.05 4.27
C PHE A 180 -10.75 3.96 5.80
N ASP A 181 -10.72 5.09 6.52
CA ASP A 181 -10.83 5.07 7.97
C ASP A 181 -12.28 4.88 8.42
N LEU A 182 -12.55 3.76 9.09
CA LEU A 182 -13.87 3.44 9.66
C LEU A 182 -14.07 4.00 11.08
N SER A 183 -13.04 4.62 11.68
CA SER A 183 -13.14 5.21 13.01
C SER A 183 -14.05 6.45 13.04
N SER A 184 -14.37 6.93 14.24
CA SER A 184 -15.07 8.20 14.44
C SER A 184 -14.21 9.44 14.12
N LEU A 185 -12.91 9.27 13.86
CA LEU A 185 -11.96 10.35 13.55
C LEU A 185 -11.82 10.62 12.04
N ASN A 186 -12.57 9.92 11.18
CA ASN A 186 -12.51 10.05 9.72
C ASN A 186 -13.11 11.35 9.14
N GLY A 187 -13.53 12.30 9.97
CA GLY A 187 -14.18 13.53 9.50
C GLY A 187 -13.28 14.35 8.58
N GLN A 188 -11.99 14.45 8.90
CA GLN A 188 -11.02 15.17 8.06
C GLN A 188 -10.71 14.43 6.75
N GLU A 189 -10.72 13.10 6.76
CA GLU A 189 -10.50 12.28 5.56
C GLU A 189 -11.66 12.43 4.60
N LYS A 190 -12.89 12.24 5.08
CA LYS A 190 -14.10 12.48 4.27
C LYS A 190 -14.15 13.87 3.65
N GLN A 191 -13.69 14.88 4.38
CA GLN A 191 -13.63 16.25 3.88
C GLN A 191 -12.74 16.34 2.64
N VAL A 192 -11.48 15.90 2.73
CA VAL A 192 -10.53 16.00 1.61
C VAL A 192 -10.86 15.03 0.48
N GLU A 193 -11.33 13.81 0.79
CA GLU A 193 -11.85 12.88 -0.22
C GLU A 193 -13.00 13.49 -1.02
N SER A 194 -13.96 14.14 -0.34
CA SER A 194 -15.08 14.80 -1.01
C SER A 194 -14.62 15.93 -1.93
N LEU A 195 -13.58 16.68 -1.55
CA LEU A 195 -13.02 17.74 -2.39
C LEU A 195 -12.36 17.15 -3.64
N ILE A 196 -11.56 16.09 -3.48
CA ILE A 196 -10.93 15.37 -4.60
C ILE A 196 -11.99 14.82 -5.56
N PHE A 197 -12.98 14.09 -5.06
CA PHE A 197 -14.01 13.50 -5.92
C PHE A 197 -14.89 14.55 -6.61
N GLN A 198 -15.11 15.72 -5.99
CA GLN A 198 -15.82 16.83 -6.61
C GLN A 198 -15.00 17.45 -7.76
N GLU A 199 -13.69 17.62 -7.58
CA GLU A 199 -12.77 18.09 -8.61
C GLU A 199 -12.70 17.08 -9.77
N ASP A 200 -12.58 15.79 -9.46
CA ASP A 200 -12.54 14.69 -10.44
C ASP A 200 -13.80 14.63 -11.31
N GLN A 201 -14.99 14.83 -10.74
CA GLN A 201 -16.24 14.86 -11.52
C GLN A 201 -16.19 15.89 -12.67
N GLN A 202 -15.50 17.00 -12.47
CA GLN A 202 -15.32 18.02 -13.50
C GLN A 202 -14.11 17.72 -14.39
N ALA A 203 -12.99 17.30 -13.80
CA ALA A 203 -11.73 17.09 -14.49
C ALA A 203 -11.71 15.87 -15.40
N CYS A 204 -12.30 14.76 -14.97
CA CYS A 204 -12.23 13.48 -15.68
C CYS A 204 -13.26 13.34 -16.81
N SER A 205 -14.12 14.35 -17.00
CA SER A 205 -15.09 14.39 -18.11
C SER A 205 -14.47 14.70 -19.48
N GLY A 206 -13.27 15.29 -19.49
CA GLY A 206 -12.55 15.71 -20.70
C GLY A 206 -11.22 14.98 -20.92
N ALA A 207 -10.30 15.60 -21.66
CA ALA A 207 -8.93 15.10 -21.76
C ALA A 207 -8.25 15.22 -20.39
N HIS A 208 -7.76 14.10 -19.86
CA HIS A 208 -7.15 14.03 -18.53
C HIS A 208 -6.08 12.94 -18.46
N ILE A 209 -5.29 13.02 -17.39
CA ILE A 209 -4.53 11.89 -16.85
C ILE A 209 -5.05 11.55 -15.46
N THR A 210 -4.85 10.30 -15.04
CA THR A 210 -5.12 9.85 -13.68
C THR A 210 -3.79 9.55 -12.97
N LEU A 211 -3.64 10.08 -11.76
CA LEU A 211 -2.52 9.81 -10.87
C LEU A 211 -3.03 9.10 -9.62
N ALA A 212 -2.36 8.03 -9.20
CA ALA A 212 -2.66 7.43 -7.89
C ALA A 212 -1.97 8.21 -6.79
N ASP A 213 -2.70 8.58 -5.75
CA ASP A 213 -2.13 9.04 -4.48
C ASP A 213 -2.13 7.89 -3.47
N VAL A 214 -0.95 7.34 -3.20
CA VAL A 214 -0.75 6.14 -2.38
C VAL A 214 -0.23 6.52 -1.00
N SER A 215 -1.07 6.36 0.02
CA SER A 215 -0.70 6.67 1.40
C SER A 215 -1.32 5.72 2.43
N LEU A 216 -1.13 6.04 3.71
CA LEU A 216 -1.67 5.35 4.88
C LEU A 216 -2.90 6.09 5.41
N LEU A 217 -4.08 5.52 5.22
CA LEU A 217 -5.37 6.15 5.57
C LEU A 217 -6.17 5.30 6.57
N SER A 218 -5.58 4.24 7.14
CA SER A 218 -6.22 3.47 8.21
C SER A 218 -5.66 3.80 9.58
N ARG A 219 -6.48 3.53 10.61
CA ARG A 219 -6.13 3.60 12.03
C ARG A 219 -6.31 2.23 12.68
N THR A 220 -5.52 1.94 13.70
CA THR A 220 -5.77 0.82 14.63
C THR A 220 -5.78 1.33 16.07
N ILE A 221 -5.98 0.43 17.04
CA ILE A 221 -5.89 0.78 18.47
C ILE A 221 -4.45 1.17 18.83
N GLU A 222 -3.48 0.49 18.23
CA GLU A 222 -2.05 0.69 18.45
C GLU A 222 -1.48 1.84 17.62
N ASP A 223 -2.18 2.24 16.56
CA ASP A 223 -1.84 3.37 15.68
C ASP A 223 -3.09 4.24 15.44
N PRO A 224 -3.54 4.98 16.47
CA PRO A 224 -4.77 5.77 16.39
C PRO A 224 -4.59 7.06 15.59
N THR A 225 -3.35 7.50 15.36
CA THR A 225 -3.03 8.82 14.81
C THR A 225 -2.01 8.79 13.69
N ASP A 226 -0.89 8.09 13.84
CA ASP A 226 0.33 8.40 13.11
C ASP A 226 0.23 8.06 11.62
N SER A 227 -0.27 6.85 11.30
CA SER A 227 -0.49 6.43 9.92
C SER A 227 -1.45 7.38 9.20
N ALA A 228 -2.68 7.49 9.72
CA ALA A 228 -3.73 8.24 9.06
C ALA A 228 -3.48 9.76 9.04
N SER A 229 -2.82 10.34 10.04
CA SER A 229 -2.52 11.78 10.04
C SER A 229 -1.50 12.13 8.96
N LYS A 230 -0.47 11.30 8.77
CA LYS A 230 0.49 11.48 7.69
C LYS A 230 -0.16 11.28 6.32
N GLY A 231 -1.00 10.26 6.16
CA GLY A 231 -1.70 10.09 4.88
C GLY A 231 -2.75 11.15 4.59
N LEU A 232 -3.38 11.71 5.63
CA LEU A 232 -4.26 12.88 5.50
C LEU A 232 -3.49 14.09 4.95
N ASP A 233 -2.28 14.30 5.42
CA ASP A 233 -1.43 15.38 4.91
C ASP A 233 -1.01 15.14 3.45
N ASP A 234 -0.68 13.89 3.10
CA ASP A 234 -0.37 13.53 1.71
C ASP A 234 -1.55 13.84 0.77
N ILE A 235 -2.78 13.38 1.09
CA ILE A 235 -3.94 13.57 0.22
C ILE A 235 -4.41 15.04 0.17
N ARG A 236 -4.17 15.84 1.22
CA ARG A 236 -4.38 17.30 1.18
C ARG A 236 -3.42 17.97 0.21
N GLY A 237 -2.14 17.59 0.26
CA GLY A 237 -1.13 18.11 -0.65
C GLY A 237 -1.46 17.78 -2.10
N ALA A 238 -1.89 16.54 -2.34
CA ALA A 238 -2.27 16.09 -3.67
C ALA A 238 -3.50 16.84 -4.21
N TYR A 239 -4.54 16.98 -3.39
CA TYR A 239 -5.73 17.78 -3.72
C TYR A 239 -5.37 19.22 -4.08
N LEU A 240 -4.55 19.89 -3.26
CA LEU A 240 -4.18 21.29 -3.50
C LEU A 240 -3.43 21.45 -4.83
N ALA A 241 -2.56 20.50 -5.19
CA ALA A 241 -1.84 20.53 -6.47
C ALA A 241 -2.77 20.24 -7.65
N GLN A 242 -3.69 19.30 -7.50
CA GLN A 242 -4.71 19.00 -8.49
C GLN A 242 -5.59 20.24 -8.75
N HIS A 243 -6.13 20.83 -7.69
CA HIS A 243 -7.02 21.98 -7.75
C HIS A 243 -6.33 23.19 -8.39
N ASP A 244 -5.12 23.53 -7.94
CA ASP A 244 -4.32 24.64 -8.48
C ASP A 244 -4.05 24.46 -9.98
N TYR A 245 -3.62 23.27 -10.40
CA TYR A 245 -3.37 22.98 -11.81
C TYR A 245 -4.66 23.04 -12.65
N ASN A 246 -5.72 22.36 -12.22
CA ASN A 246 -6.99 22.30 -12.97
C ASN A 246 -7.67 23.67 -13.07
N ALA A 247 -7.51 24.55 -12.07
CA ALA A 247 -8.02 25.93 -12.10
C ALA A 247 -7.42 26.76 -13.25
N THR A 248 -6.21 26.43 -13.71
CA THR A 248 -5.58 27.11 -14.86
C THR A 248 -6.27 26.81 -16.20
N ARG A 249 -7.18 25.83 -16.27
CA ARG A 249 -7.93 25.50 -17.48
C ARG A 249 -8.64 26.72 -18.07
N ALA A 250 -9.16 27.62 -17.24
CA ALA A 250 -9.89 28.81 -17.68
C ALA A 250 -9.00 29.82 -18.45
N SER A 251 -7.70 29.85 -18.18
CA SER A 251 -6.74 30.72 -18.87
C SER A 251 -5.98 30.01 -19.99
N TYR A 252 -6.21 28.72 -20.21
CA TYR A 252 -5.53 27.95 -21.23
C TYR A 252 -5.96 28.35 -22.65
N ASN A 253 -4.98 28.65 -23.50
CA ASN A 253 -5.20 28.94 -24.92
C ASN A 253 -4.64 27.83 -25.82
N PRO A 254 -5.50 27.01 -26.47
CA PRO A 254 -5.04 25.94 -27.37
C PRO A 254 -4.16 26.44 -28.52
N THR A 255 -4.33 27.67 -29.00
CA THR A 255 -3.51 28.18 -30.12
C THR A 255 -2.05 28.39 -29.75
N GLN A 256 -1.76 28.64 -28.46
CA GLN A 256 -0.39 28.74 -27.95
C GLN A 256 0.26 27.36 -27.75
N HIS A 257 -0.53 26.29 -27.77
CA HIS A 257 -0.12 24.92 -27.47
C HIS A 257 -0.33 23.98 -28.67
N GLY A 258 -0.09 24.49 -29.89
CA GLY A 258 -0.18 23.69 -31.12
C GLY A 258 -1.56 23.10 -31.40
N GLY A 259 -2.63 23.69 -30.84
CA GLY A 259 -4.01 23.20 -30.96
C GLY A 259 -4.35 22.02 -30.05
N GLN A 260 -3.48 21.64 -29.11
CA GLN A 260 -3.78 20.58 -28.14
C GLN A 260 -4.84 21.06 -27.13
N PRO A 261 -5.73 20.17 -26.65
CA PRO A 261 -6.64 20.49 -25.56
C PRO A 261 -5.89 20.54 -24.23
N PHE A 262 -6.42 21.29 -23.27
CA PHE A 262 -5.96 21.23 -21.88
C PHE A 262 -6.15 19.81 -21.33
N VAL A 263 -5.08 19.22 -20.78
CA VAL A 263 -5.11 17.90 -20.14
C VAL A 263 -5.21 18.12 -18.64
N SER A 264 -6.33 17.69 -18.06
CA SER A 264 -6.61 17.84 -16.63
C SER A 264 -5.97 16.72 -15.80
N VAL A 265 -5.90 16.91 -14.49
CA VAL A 265 -5.45 15.88 -13.56
C VAL A 265 -6.61 15.35 -12.74
N CYS A 266 -6.72 14.03 -12.70
CA CYS A 266 -7.61 13.27 -11.85
C CYS A 266 -6.80 12.50 -10.80
N LEU A 267 -7.38 12.31 -9.62
CA LEU A 267 -6.75 11.52 -8.55
C LEU A 267 -7.47 10.19 -8.35
N LEU A 268 -6.67 9.17 -8.07
CA LEU A 268 -7.11 7.86 -7.60
C LEU A 268 -6.54 7.69 -6.20
N LEU A 269 -7.39 7.56 -5.18
CA LEU A 269 -6.91 7.37 -3.82
C LEU A 269 -6.57 5.91 -3.56
N ALA A 270 -5.39 5.66 -3.00
CA ALA A 270 -4.90 4.33 -2.72
C ALA A 270 -4.43 4.23 -1.26
N ASN A 271 -5.07 3.36 -0.48
CA ASN A 271 -4.67 3.13 0.90
C ASN A 271 -3.91 1.81 1.05
N MET A 272 -2.69 1.88 1.57
CA MET A 272 -1.88 0.70 1.91
C MET A 272 -2.05 0.23 3.37
N GLY A 273 -2.96 0.83 4.14
CA GLY A 273 -3.34 0.42 5.49
C GLY A 273 -2.69 1.31 6.55
N THR A 274 -2.07 0.68 7.54
CA THR A 274 -1.19 1.33 8.53
C THR A 274 0.28 1.01 8.28
N LEU A 275 1.18 1.73 8.93
CA LEU A 275 2.63 1.50 8.88
C LEU A 275 2.96 0.04 9.23
N VAL A 276 2.26 -0.52 10.22
CA VAL A 276 2.45 -1.91 10.66
C VAL A 276 2.02 -2.89 9.59
N THR A 277 0.87 -2.71 8.94
CA THR A 277 0.37 -3.63 7.88
C THR A 277 1.11 -3.47 6.56
N ALA A 278 1.70 -2.30 6.33
CA ALA A 278 2.48 -2.03 5.13
C ALA A 278 3.95 -2.48 5.24
N ASP A 279 4.41 -3.02 6.37
CA ASP A 279 5.77 -3.51 6.56
C ASP A 279 5.87 -5.00 6.21
N GLN A 280 6.87 -5.44 5.44
CA GLN A 280 7.05 -6.87 5.14
C GLN A 280 7.23 -7.75 6.40
N LYS A 281 7.61 -7.16 7.54
CA LYS A 281 7.74 -7.83 8.84
C LYS A 281 6.41 -7.95 9.60
N SER A 282 5.27 -7.52 9.05
CA SER A 282 3.96 -7.71 9.68
C SER A 282 3.72 -9.19 10.03
N ALA A 283 3.05 -9.44 11.16
CA ALA A 283 2.67 -10.80 11.53
C ALA A 283 1.60 -11.38 10.57
N GLY A 284 1.83 -12.60 10.07
CA GLY A 284 0.84 -13.34 9.28
C GLY A 284 0.63 -12.78 7.86
N ASN A 285 -0.62 -12.81 7.38
CA ASN A 285 -1.01 -12.38 6.02
C ASN A 285 -1.39 -10.89 5.95
N LEU A 286 -0.86 -10.06 6.86
CA LEU A 286 -1.23 -8.65 6.96
C LEU A 286 -0.42 -7.73 6.04
N TYR A 287 0.63 -8.23 5.39
CA TYR A 287 1.48 -7.44 4.51
C TYR A 287 0.73 -6.99 3.23
N THR A 288 0.57 -5.68 3.06
CA THR A 288 -0.38 -5.08 2.10
C THR A 288 0.23 -4.60 0.79
N ILE A 289 1.53 -4.28 0.74
CA ILE A 289 2.17 -3.68 -0.44
C ILE A 289 1.95 -4.50 -1.73
N PRO A 290 2.10 -5.84 -1.74
CA PRO A 290 1.82 -6.63 -2.94
C PRO A 290 0.38 -6.52 -3.41
N GLN A 291 -0.58 -6.33 -2.50
CA GLN A 291 -2.00 -6.21 -2.83
C GLN A 291 -2.29 -4.87 -3.50
N ILE A 292 -1.71 -3.78 -2.99
CA ILE A 292 -1.87 -2.44 -3.56
C ILE A 292 -1.19 -2.31 -4.91
N VAL A 293 0.05 -2.79 -5.04
CA VAL A 293 0.76 -2.76 -6.32
C VAL A 293 0.01 -3.55 -7.40
N LYS A 294 -0.52 -4.74 -7.09
CA LYS A 294 -1.33 -5.51 -8.04
C LYS A 294 -2.57 -4.76 -8.50
N ARG A 295 -3.27 -4.11 -7.57
CA ARG A 295 -4.45 -3.29 -7.88
C ARG A 295 -4.09 -2.08 -8.75
N LEU A 296 -2.97 -1.42 -8.50
CA LEU A 296 -2.48 -0.32 -9.35
C LEU A 296 -2.11 -0.80 -10.76
N ILE A 297 -1.49 -1.98 -10.88
CA ILE A 297 -1.18 -2.58 -12.18
C ILE A 297 -2.48 -2.93 -12.94
N GLN A 298 -3.45 -3.54 -12.25
CA GLN A 298 -4.78 -3.82 -12.80
C GLN A 298 -5.46 -2.52 -13.27
N TYR A 299 -5.42 -1.47 -12.45
CA TYR A 299 -5.98 -0.16 -12.81
C TYR A 299 -5.31 0.41 -14.07
N ASN A 300 -3.98 0.42 -14.13
CA ASN A 300 -3.19 0.85 -15.30
C ASN A 300 -3.55 0.08 -16.58
N ARG A 301 -3.95 -1.20 -16.47
CA ARG A 301 -4.40 -2.01 -17.60
C ARG A 301 -5.79 -1.61 -18.10
N THR A 302 -6.68 -1.23 -17.18
CA THR A 302 -8.07 -0.94 -17.50
C THR A 302 -8.34 0.53 -17.79
N ASP A 303 -7.54 1.44 -17.25
CA ASP A 303 -7.64 2.87 -17.47
C ASP A 303 -6.44 3.40 -18.29
N PRO A 304 -6.63 3.71 -19.59
CA PRO A 304 -5.57 4.21 -20.44
C PRO A 304 -5.18 5.67 -20.12
N THR A 305 -5.79 6.36 -19.16
CA THR A 305 -5.38 7.70 -18.71
C THR A 305 -4.45 7.65 -17.48
N PHE A 306 -4.27 6.49 -16.84
CA PHE A 306 -3.35 6.34 -15.72
C PHE A 306 -1.88 6.60 -16.13
N ARG A 307 -1.17 7.47 -15.41
CA ARG A 307 0.20 7.89 -15.79
C ARG A 307 1.27 7.77 -14.74
N GLY A 308 0.92 7.54 -13.50
CA GLY A 308 1.90 7.47 -12.43
C GLY A 308 1.31 7.48 -11.04
N ILE A 309 2.22 7.47 -10.08
CA ILE A 309 1.92 7.36 -8.67
C ILE A 309 2.63 8.51 -7.95
N VAL A 310 1.90 9.23 -7.13
CA VAL A 310 2.44 10.04 -6.04
C VAL A 310 2.22 9.25 -4.76
N GLY A 311 3.25 9.12 -3.91
CA GLY A 311 3.10 8.41 -2.64
C GLY A 311 4.18 7.35 -2.41
N PHE A 312 3.81 6.29 -1.67
CA PHE A 312 4.77 5.48 -0.94
C PHE A 312 5.72 6.36 -0.11
N PRO A 313 5.17 7.10 0.88
CA PRO A 313 5.92 8.11 1.64
C PRO A 313 7.07 7.55 2.49
N TYR A 314 7.10 6.24 2.76
CA TYR A 314 8.11 5.60 3.58
C TYR A 314 9.13 4.83 2.74
N SER A 315 10.41 4.93 3.08
CA SER A 315 11.48 4.35 2.27
C SER A 315 11.40 2.82 2.15
N THR A 316 10.97 2.13 3.21
CA THR A 316 10.77 0.67 3.19
C THR A 316 9.66 0.30 2.19
N GLN A 317 8.48 0.90 2.34
CA GLN A 317 7.32 0.66 1.48
C GLN A 317 7.59 1.06 0.02
N ALA A 318 8.32 2.15 -0.23
CA ALA A 318 8.73 2.55 -1.56
C ALA A 318 9.63 1.50 -2.21
N SER A 319 10.66 1.04 -1.49
CA SER A 319 11.57 -0.01 -1.97
C SER A 319 10.83 -1.32 -2.27
N GLU A 320 9.92 -1.72 -1.39
CA GLU A 320 9.09 -2.91 -1.54
C GLU A 320 8.14 -2.79 -2.75
N ALA A 321 7.49 -1.64 -2.92
CA ALA A 321 6.61 -1.39 -4.05
C ALA A 321 7.36 -1.41 -5.38
N ILE A 322 8.53 -0.76 -5.45
CA ILE A 322 9.42 -0.80 -6.62
C ILE A 322 9.76 -2.25 -6.97
N HIS A 323 10.15 -3.04 -5.98
CA HIS A 323 10.48 -4.45 -6.19
C HIS A 323 9.27 -5.24 -6.71
N GLU A 324 8.08 -5.04 -6.14
CA GLU A 324 6.86 -5.71 -6.61
C GLU A 324 6.50 -5.29 -8.05
N PHE A 325 6.55 -4.00 -8.40
CA PHE A 325 6.35 -3.55 -9.79
C PHE A 325 7.37 -4.21 -10.73
N GLN A 326 8.64 -4.31 -10.32
CA GLN A 326 9.67 -4.98 -11.11
C GLN A 326 9.39 -6.47 -11.29
N GLN A 327 8.91 -7.17 -10.27
CA GLN A 327 8.53 -8.58 -10.34
C GLN A 327 7.42 -8.84 -11.37
N TRP A 328 6.47 -7.92 -11.49
CA TRP A 328 5.40 -7.98 -12.50
C TRP A 328 5.80 -7.40 -13.86
N GLY A 329 7.05 -6.94 -14.03
CA GLY A 329 7.54 -6.36 -15.28
C GLY A 329 6.98 -4.96 -15.57
N GLN A 330 6.46 -4.25 -14.56
CA GLN A 330 5.76 -2.97 -14.67
C GLN A 330 6.67 -1.79 -14.31
N ARG A 331 7.89 -1.78 -14.83
CA ARG A 331 8.91 -0.76 -14.53
C ARG A 331 8.62 0.62 -15.14
N SER A 332 7.61 0.72 -16.01
CA SER A 332 7.27 1.94 -16.75
C SER A 332 6.33 2.87 -15.99
N ILE A 333 5.76 2.46 -14.85
CA ILE A 333 4.88 3.30 -14.05
C ILE A 333 5.78 4.16 -13.14
N PRO A 334 5.82 5.49 -13.32
CA PRO A 334 6.65 6.35 -12.51
C PRO A 334 6.06 6.51 -11.11
N ILE A 335 6.93 6.49 -10.10
CA ILE A 335 6.61 6.76 -8.70
C ILE A 335 7.34 8.02 -8.29
N ILE A 336 6.62 9.01 -7.76
CA ILE A 336 7.19 10.21 -7.15
C ILE A 336 6.85 10.19 -5.67
N SER A 337 7.83 9.83 -4.84
CA SER A 337 7.62 9.77 -3.41
C SER A 337 7.74 11.16 -2.77
N PRO A 338 6.77 11.55 -1.92
CA PRO A 338 6.86 12.81 -1.19
C PRO A 338 7.97 12.79 -0.15
N SER A 339 8.24 11.66 0.52
CA SER A 339 9.09 11.63 1.74
C SER A 339 10.02 10.42 1.88
N ALA A 340 10.13 9.51 0.92
CA ALA A 340 11.08 8.40 1.03
C ALA A 340 12.53 8.87 0.83
N THR A 341 13.33 8.94 1.89
CA THR A 341 14.67 9.55 1.90
C THR A 341 15.85 8.59 1.83
N SER A 342 15.65 7.27 1.87
CA SER A 342 16.78 6.30 1.87
C SER A 342 17.72 6.45 0.67
N TYR A 343 19.03 6.45 0.88
CA TYR A 343 20.02 6.53 -0.22
C TYR A 343 19.93 5.33 -1.17
N MET A 344 19.38 4.20 -0.72
CA MET A 344 19.16 3.02 -1.56
C MET A 344 18.18 3.27 -2.70
N LEU A 345 17.39 4.35 -2.60
CA LEU A 345 16.43 4.78 -3.62
C LEU A 345 17.00 5.83 -4.59
N SER A 346 18.24 6.30 -4.40
CA SER A 346 18.85 7.37 -5.22
C SER A 346 19.07 7.00 -6.68
N ASN A 347 19.18 5.70 -6.99
CA ASN A 347 19.52 5.21 -8.33
C ASN A 347 18.47 4.22 -8.87
N VAL A 348 17.18 4.58 -8.77
CA VAL A 348 16.08 3.72 -9.20
C VAL A 348 15.36 4.34 -10.38
N ALA A 349 15.39 3.65 -11.53
CA ALA A 349 14.72 4.11 -12.74
C ALA A 349 13.20 4.26 -12.53
N ASN A 350 12.62 5.36 -13.03
CA ASN A 350 11.21 5.72 -12.86
C ASN A 350 10.76 5.82 -11.39
N PHE A 351 11.69 5.99 -10.47
CA PHE A 351 11.41 6.46 -9.13
C PHE A 351 12.08 7.80 -8.93
N TYR A 352 11.34 8.74 -8.35
CA TYR A 352 11.80 10.08 -8.02
C TYR A 352 11.33 10.42 -6.62
N ARG A 353 11.99 11.40 -6.00
CA ARG A 353 11.54 11.98 -4.74
C ARG A 353 11.75 13.47 -4.74
N VAL A 354 10.87 14.17 -4.04
CA VAL A 354 11.01 15.62 -3.81
C VAL A 354 11.70 15.93 -2.47
N SER A 355 12.02 14.90 -1.68
CA SER A 355 12.74 15.03 -0.42
C SER A 355 14.24 14.81 -0.60
N PRO A 356 15.10 15.52 0.18
CA PRO A 356 16.52 15.24 0.23
C PRO A 356 16.80 13.78 0.64
N PRO A 357 17.83 13.14 0.07
CA PRO A 357 18.25 11.82 0.52
C PRO A 357 18.84 11.88 1.93
N ASP A 358 18.86 10.74 2.62
CA ASP A 358 19.44 10.56 3.96
C ASP A 358 20.89 11.01 4.07
N THR A 359 21.64 10.93 2.96
CA THR A 359 22.99 11.49 2.86
C THR A 359 23.02 12.98 3.17
N SER A 360 22.06 13.76 2.66
CA SER A 360 22.02 15.21 2.88
C SER A 360 21.60 15.57 4.30
N GLN A 361 20.59 14.89 4.84
CA GLN A 361 20.08 15.15 6.19
C GLN A 361 21.03 14.65 7.30
N GLY A 362 21.61 13.45 7.15
CA GLY A 362 22.65 12.95 8.05
C GLY A 362 23.87 13.86 8.08
N GLN A 363 24.32 14.36 6.92
CA GLN A 363 25.38 15.36 6.84
C GLN A 363 25.00 16.69 7.50
N ALA A 364 23.80 17.20 7.27
CA ALA A 364 23.32 18.45 7.87
C ALA A 364 23.35 18.38 9.41
N MET A 365 22.79 17.30 9.97
CA MET A 365 22.73 17.12 11.42
C MET A 365 24.12 16.88 12.03
N ALA A 366 24.98 16.09 11.38
CA ALA A 366 26.35 15.88 11.83
C ALA A 366 27.13 17.20 11.83
N TYR A 367 27.04 17.99 10.75
CA TYR A 367 27.70 19.28 10.65
C TYR A 367 27.20 20.26 11.74
N TYR A 368 25.90 20.27 12.01
CA TYR A 368 25.32 21.07 13.09
C TYR A 368 25.82 20.64 14.47
N ALA A 369 25.85 19.34 14.75
CA ALA A 369 26.40 18.79 15.99
C ALA A 369 27.88 19.18 16.17
N CYS A 370 28.69 18.97 15.14
CA CYS A 370 30.13 19.25 15.13
C CYS A 370 30.49 20.74 15.25
N HIS A 371 29.67 21.65 14.71
CA HIS A 371 30.12 23.03 14.53
C HIS A 371 29.28 24.08 15.26
N GLN A 372 28.02 23.78 15.58
CA GLN A 372 27.11 24.77 16.15
C GLN A 372 26.60 24.39 17.53
N LEU A 373 26.12 23.15 17.70
CA LEU A 373 25.44 22.72 18.91
C LEU A 373 26.34 22.88 20.15
N PHE A 374 27.62 22.53 20.01
CA PHE A 374 28.56 22.53 21.12
C PHE A 374 29.67 23.58 21.01
N LYS A 375 29.67 24.42 19.96
CA LYS A 375 30.71 25.46 19.71
C LYS A 375 32.16 24.96 19.91
N GLY A 376 32.44 23.72 19.55
CA GLY A 376 33.76 23.07 19.71
C GLY A 376 34.01 22.35 21.05
N SER A 377 33.08 22.37 22.01
CA SER A 377 33.16 21.63 23.28
C SER A 377 32.20 20.44 23.27
N HIS A 378 32.45 19.48 22.38
CA HIS A 378 31.55 18.34 22.20
C HIS A 378 31.52 17.46 23.44
N PRO A 379 30.41 16.76 23.72
CA PRO A 379 30.41 15.60 24.60
C PRO A 379 31.54 14.67 24.20
N SER A 380 32.10 13.94 25.17
CA SER A 380 33.15 12.97 24.88
C SER A 380 32.64 11.87 23.95
N ASP A 381 31.37 11.51 24.04
CA ASP A 381 30.80 10.34 23.37
C ASP A 381 29.44 10.65 22.74
N ILE A 382 29.19 10.04 21.60
CA ILE A 382 27.88 10.02 20.92
C ILE A 382 27.42 8.59 20.75
N ASP A 383 26.14 8.35 20.98
CA ASP A 383 25.51 7.06 20.77
C ASP A 383 24.57 7.10 19.56
N ILE A 384 24.80 6.20 18.60
CA ILE A 384 24.07 6.13 17.34
C ILE A 384 23.17 4.92 17.36
N PHE A 385 21.86 5.15 17.43
CA PHE A 385 20.89 4.09 17.30
C PHE A 385 20.83 3.63 15.85
N SER A 386 20.56 2.35 15.64
CA SER A 386 20.44 1.76 14.31
C SER A 386 19.37 0.68 14.29
N ASN A 387 18.64 0.62 13.19
CA ASN A 387 17.71 -0.45 12.86
C ASN A 387 18.01 -0.94 11.43
N SER A 388 17.61 -2.16 11.13
CA SER A 388 17.75 -2.84 9.84
C SER A 388 16.81 -2.37 8.74
N ASP A 389 15.82 -1.51 9.02
CA ASP A 389 14.90 -1.02 7.98
C ASP A 389 15.58 0.00 7.05
N THR A 390 15.01 0.16 5.86
CA THR A 390 15.60 0.92 4.75
C THR A 390 15.85 2.39 5.08
N TYR A 391 15.02 3.02 5.93
CA TYR A 391 15.18 4.40 6.35
C TYR A 391 16.22 4.51 7.47
N SER A 392 15.98 3.84 8.61
CA SER A 392 16.82 4.04 9.80
C SER A 392 18.27 3.61 9.58
N SER A 393 18.50 2.52 8.82
CA SER A 393 19.86 2.06 8.48
C SER A 393 20.59 3.04 7.57
N SER A 394 19.88 3.61 6.61
CA SER A 394 20.41 4.57 5.65
C SER A 394 20.78 5.87 6.37
N LEU A 395 19.88 6.39 7.20
CA LEU A 395 20.10 7.61 7.95
C LEU A 395 21.20 7.47 9.01
N SER A 396 21.24 6.35 9.77
CA SER A 396 22.28 6.10 10.77
C SER A 396 23.67 6.02 10.13
N SER A 397 23.79 5.32 9.00
CA SER A 397 25.06 5.18 8.27
C SER A 397 25.55 6.52 7.73
N ASN A 398 24.68 7.33 7.12
CA ASN A 398 25.07 8.61 6.56
C ASN A 398 25.48 9.63 7.64
N PHE A 399 24.77 9.66 8.77
CA PHE A 399 25.15 10.49 9.90
C PHE A 399 26.49 10.04 10.50
N LYS A 400 26.67 8.73 10.71
CA LYS A 400 27.93 8.14 11.18
C LYS A 400 29.10 8.59 10.30
N ASP A 401 28.98 8.42 8.98
CA ASP A 401 30.07 8.77 8.06
C ASP A 401 30.43 10.26 8.17
N ALA A 402 29.43 11.13 8.29
CA ALA A 402 29.64 12.57 8.42
C ALA A 402 30.21 13.00 9.79
N VAL A 403 29.76 12.39 10.88
CA VAL A 403 30.13 12.77 12.26
C VAL A 403 31.56 12.35 12.61
N THR A 404 32.14 11.40 11.89
CA THR A 404 33.56 11.00 12.03
C THR A 404 34.56 12.14 11.76
N SER A 405 34.11 13.23 11.15
CA SER A 405 34.91 14.44 10.95
C SER A 405 35.23 15.18 12.25
N CYS A 406 34.42 15.00 13.30
CA CYS A 406 34.59 15.67 14.59
C CYS A 406 34.59 14.72 15.81
N PHE A 407 34.17 13.46 15.64
CA PHE A 407 34.32 12.40 16.65
C PHE A 407 35.27 11.32 16.16
N THR A 408 36.20 10.89 17.00
CA THR A 408 37.01 9.70 16.71
C THR A 408 36.19 8.42 16.89
N ALA A 409 36.57 7.34 16.20
CA ALA A 409 35.84 6.07 16.26
C ALA A 409 35.61 5.53 17.68
N ASP A 410 36.55 5.75 18.61
CA ASP A 410 36.44 5.32 20.02
C ASP A 410 35.36 6.07 20.83
N HIS A 411 34.83 7.15 20.27
CA HIS A 411 33.82 8.01 20.87
C HIS A 411 32.45 7.90 20.19
N ILE A 412 32.29 6.94 19.26
CA ILE A 412 31.05 6.67 18.56
C ILE A 412 30.57 5.27 18.95
N HIS A 413 29.45 5.23 19.66
CA HIS A 413 28.82 4.01 20.15
C HIS A 413 27.57 3.67 19.35
N TYR A 414 27.10 2.43 19.47
CA TYR A 414 25.98 1.92 18.67
C TYR A 414 25.00 1.14 19.50
N GLU A 415 23.71 1.43 19.28
CA GLU A 415 22.60 0.66 19.82
C GLU A 415 21.76 0.07 18.70
N ASN A 416 21.34 -1.17 18.85
CA ASN A 416 20.40 -1.80 17.93
C ASN A 416 19.00 -1.75 18.50
N TYR A 417 18.03 -1.31 17.70
CA TYR A 417 16.61 -1.36 18.04
C TYR A 417 15.77 -1.81 16.84
N LEU A 418 14.49 -2.09 17.09
CA LEU A 418 13.50 -2.40 16.07
C LEU A 418 12.34 -1.40 16.19
N ASN A 419 11.98 -0.75 15.08
CA ASN A 419 10.84 0.19 15.03
C ASN A 419 9.56 -0.50 15.49
N GLY A 420 8.72 0.22 16.23
CA GLY A 420 7.49 -0.28 16.83
C GLY A 420 7.71 -1.31 17.95
N ASN A 421 8.95 -1.69 18.27
CA ASN A 421 9.25 -2.65 19.33
C ASN A 421 9.75 -1.92 20.58
N LEU A 422 8.79 -1.60 21.44
CA LEU A 422 9.00 -0.90 22.72
C LEU A 422 10.10 -1.53 23.58
N ALA A 423 10.18 -2.85 23.63
CA ALA A 423 11.15 -3.56 24.46
C ALA A 423 12.59 -3.39 23.95
N SER A 424 12.79 -3.45 22.63
CA SER A 424 14.10 -3.23 22.02
C SER A 424 14.59 -1.79 22.22
N ILE A 425 13.70 -0.81 22.07
CA ILE A 425 14.01 0.62 22.28
C ILE A 425 14.37 0.87 23.75
N LYS A 426 13.61 0.31 24.69
CA LYS A 426 13.90 0.41 26.12
C LYS A 426 15.24 -0.20 26.48
N LEU A 427 15.58 -1.36 25.91
CA LEU A 427 16.85 -2.03 26.16
C LEU A 427 18.03 -1.21 25.66
N ALA A 428 17.98 -0.76 24.40
CA ALA A 428 18.98 0.12 23.79
C ALA A 428 19.17 1.41 24.60
N THR A 429 18.05 2.09 24.91
CA THR A 429 18.07 3.33 25.69
C THR A 429 18.64 3.12 27.10
N LYS A 430 18.27 2.02 27.76
CA LYS A 430 18.84 1.70 29.08
C LYS A 430 20.34 1.51 29.00
N HIS A 431 20.84 0.78 28.00
CA HIS A 431 22.28 0.57 27.84
C HIS A 431 23.02 1.90 27.62
N ALA A 432 22.53 2.76 26.72
CA ALA A 432 23.07 4.10 26.50
C ALA A 432 23.16 4.95 27.78
N MET A 433 22.11 4.91 28.61
CA MET A 433 22.06 5.64 29.88
C MET A 433 22.99 5.07 30.95
N ASP A 434 23.12 3.74 31.01
CA ASP A 434 24.06 3.06 31.91
C ASP A 434 25.53 3.44 31.57
N GLN A 435 25.83 3.73 30.29
CA GLN A 435 27.13 4.25 29.83
C GLN A 435 27.29 5.78 29.99
N HIS A 436 26.26 6.49 30.45
CA HIS A 436 26.24 7.94 30.64
C HIS A 436 26.41 8.77 29.37
N TYR A 437 25.93 8.25 28.22
CA TYR A 437 25.90 9.03 26.99
C TYR A 437 24.92 10.21 27.11
N SER A 438 25.36 11.38 26.68
CA SER A 438 24.61 12.65 26.74
C SER A 438 24.14 13.14 25.36
N LEU A 439 24.63 12.52 24.29
CA LEU A 439 24.24 12.80 22.92
C LEU A 439 23.81 11.52 22.24
N ILE A 440 22.54 11.48 21.82
CA ILE A 440 21.94 10.35 21.15
C ILE A 440 21.56 10.79 19.74
N TYR A 441 21.98 10.03 18.73
CA TYR A 441 21.42 10.11 17.38
C TYR A 441 20.40 8.99 17.20
N PHE A 442 19.13 9.36 17.04
CA PHE A 442 17.99 8.46 16.90
C PHE A 442 17.39 8.56 15.49
N PRO A 443 17.72 7.64 14.56
CA PRO A 443 17.23 7.62 13.19
C PRO A 443 15.87 6.92 13.08
N GLY A 444 14.97 7.15 14.05
CA GLY A 444 13.67 6.48 14.12
C GLY A 444 12.50 7.36 13.72
N TYR A 445 11.30 6.92 14.09
CA TYR A 445 10.07 7.66 13.93
C TYR A 445 9.59 8.22 15.26
N GLU A 446 8.76 9.23 15.19
CA GLU A 446 8.09 9.87 16.33
C GLU A 446 7.42 8.88 17.30
N SER A 447 6.73 7.86 16.81
CA SER A 447 6.07 6.85 17.65
C SER A 447 7.04 6.08 18.56
N ASP A 448 8.27 5.88 18.09
CA ASP A 448 9.34 5.21 18.85
C ASP A 448 10.05 6.19 19.80
N LEU A 449 10.03 7.49 19.48
CA LEU A 449 10.68 8.53 20.26
C LEU A 449 10.06 8.67 21.65
N ASP A 450 8.74 8.55 21.80
CA ASP A 450 8.08 8.59 23.12
C ASP A 450 8.62 7.51 24.05
N THR A 451 8.85 6.32 23.51
CA THR A 451 9.39 5.20 24.27
C THR A 451 10.83 5.46 24.70
N LEU A 452 11.63 6.01 23.79
CA LEU A 452 13.01 6.41 24.08
C LEU A 452 13.04 7.50 25.17
N GLN A 453 12.21 8.54 25.05
CA GLN A 453 12.17 9.64 26.02
C GLN A 453 11.67 9.20 27.40
N ALA A 454 10.60 8.40 27.45
CA ALA A 454 10.10 7.83 28.71
C ALA A 454 11.16 6.93 29.39
N GLN A 455 11.91 6.15 28.60
CA GLN A 455 12.99 5.34 29.15
C GLN A 455 14.15 6.20 29.66
N ILE A 456 14.56 7.25 28.93
CA ILE A 456 15.56 8.22 29.39
C ILE A 456 15.12 8.80 30.75
N GLN A 457 13.89 9.33 30.84
CA GLN A 457 13.34 9.92 32.05
C GLN A 457 13.40 8.95 33.24
N SER A 458 13.06 7.68 33.01
CA SER A 458 13.10 6.64 34.05
C SER A 458 14.53 6.29 34.48
N SER A 459 15.49 6.32 33.55
CA SER A 459 16.89 5.96 33.80
C SER A 459 17.67 7.06 34.53
N VAL A 460 17.26 8.33 34.36
CA VAL A 460 17.98 9.48 34.93
C VAL A 460 17.34 10.09 36.17
N GLN A 461 16.37 9.41 36.80
CA GLN A 461 15.69 9.90 38.02
C GLN A 461 16.69 10.43 39.07
N GLY A 462 16.69 11.76 39.26
CA GLY A 462 17.61 12.46 40.17
C GLY A 462 18.77 13.24 39.51
N ARG A 463 18.96 13.11 38.19
CA ARG A 463 19.85 13.98 37.38
C ARG A 463 19.01 15.05 36.66
N SER A 464 19.59 16.21 36.37
CA SER A 464 18.92 17.26 35.60
C SER A 464 18.71 16.81 34.15
N SER A 465 17.47 16.84 33.65
CA SER A 465 17.09 16.49 32.26
C SER A 465 17.89 17.23 31.18
N HIS A 466 18.44 18.40 31.50
CA HIS A 466 19.26 19.25 30.63
C HIS A 466 20.58 18.61 30.15
N SER A 467 20.94 17.41 30.63
CA SER A 467 22.20 16.76 30.26
C SER A 467 22.10 15.84 29.04
N ILE A 468 20.91 15.63 28.45
CA ILE A 468 20.74 14.72 27.31
C ILE A 468 20.17 15.48 26.13
N THR A 469 20.77 15.32 24.96
CA THR A 469 20.30 15.86 23.68
C THR A 469 20.03 14.72 22.71
N ILE A 470 18.86 14.76 22.06
CA ILE A 470 18.49 13.82 21.01
C ILE A 470 18.62 14.54 19.67
N LEU A 471 19.31 13.92 18.72
CA LEU A 471 19.42 14.32 17.33
C LEU A 471 18.69 13.27 16.48
N GLY A 472 18.08 13.66 15.38
CA GLY A 472 17.48 12.70 14.45
C GLY A 472 17.16 13.30 13.09
N GLY A 473 16.58 12.46 12.25
CA GLY A 473 16.15 12.83 10.90
C GLY A 473 14.77 13.47 10.87
N ASP A 474 14.17 13.45 9.69
CA ASP A 474 12.82 13.91 9.41
C ASP A 474 11.71 13.00 9.95
N GLY A 475 12.03 11.74 10.28
CA GLY A 475 11.11 10.88 11.03
C GLY A 475 10.69 11.44 12.40
N LEU A 476 11.41 12.44 12.92
CA LEU A 476 11.15 13.14 14.19
C LEU A 476 10.64 14.58 13.99
N GLU A 477 10.00 14.88 12.86
CA GLU A 477 9.60 16.25 12.53
C GLU A 477 8.32 16.74 13.22
N ASP A 478 7.44 15.83 13.70
CA ASP A 478 6.11 16.17 14.23
C ASP A 478 5.98 16.06 15.76
N VAL A 479 7.11 15.96 16.48
CA VAL A 479 7.26 15.74 17.95
C VAL A 479 6.54 16.78 18.84
N VAL A 480 5.89 17.74 18.22
CA VAL A 480 5.17 18.87 18.80
C VAL A 480 3.68 18.60 18.96
N ASN A 481 3.19 17.45 18.49
CA ASN A 481 1.84 17.01 18.79
C ASN A 481 1.68 16.89 20.32
N PRO A 482 0.64 17.51 20.93
CA PRO A 482 0.46 17.55 22.39
C PRO A 482 0.34 16.20 23.09
N GLY A 483 0.32 15.08 22.34
CA GLY A 483 0.41 13.72 22.86
C GLY A 483 1.82 13.28 23.28
N HIS A 484 2.88 13.96 22.85
CA HIS A 484 4.26 13.57 23.14
C HIS A 484 4.76 14.19 24.45
N ASP A 485 5.40 13.40 25.30
CA ASP A 485 6.10 13.91 26.50
C ASP A 485 7.55 14.21 26.15
N THR A 486 7.90 15.48 25.90
CA THR A 486 9.29 15.86 25.61
C THR A 486 10.10 15.99 26.91
N PHE A 487 10.90 14.98 27.24
CA PHE A 487 11.81 15.00 28.38
C PHE A 487 13.15 15.68 28.06
N ALA A 488 13.66 15.51 26.84
CA ALA A 488 14.94 16.05 26.40
C ALA A 488 14.76 16.95 25.17
N PRO A 489 15.66 17.93 24.92
CA PRO A 489 15.69 18.65 23.65
C PRO A 489 15.90 17.69 22.47
N VAL A 490 15.03 17.80 21.47
CA VAL A 490 15.08 17.01 20.23
C VAL A 490 15.43 17.94 19.08
N TYR A 491 16.50 17.65 18.35
CA TYR A 491 16.84 18.30 17.09
C TYR A 491 16.51 17.35 15.95
N SER A 492 15.70 17.81 15.00
CA SER A 492 15.30 17.04 13.83
C SER A 492 15.62 17.80 12.55
N THR A 493 15.97 17.06 11.49
CA THR A 493 16.08 17.63 10.15
C THR A 493 14.72 17.73 9.51
N VAL A 494 14.49 18.80 8.76
CA VAL A 494 13.20 19.19 8.22
C VAL A 494 13.46 19.86 6.86
N TYR A 495 12.64 19.71 5.83
CA TYR A 495 13.03 20.19 4.49
C TYR A 495 11.92 20.78 3.62
N ALA A 496 10.67 20.77 4.08
CA ALA A 496 9.55 21.40 3.37
C ALA A 496 9.02 22.68 4.07
N SER A 497 9.19 22.74 5.39
CA SER A 497 8.74 23.79 6.30
C SER A 497 9.88 24.06 7.29
N PRO A 498 10.08 25.28 7.85
CA PRO A 498 9.27 26.48 7.74
C PRO A 498 9.30 27.20 6.38
N LEU A 499 8.26 27.98 6.08
CA LEU A 499 8.26 28.99 5.02
C LEU A 499 8.52 30.38 5.60
N ALA A 500 9.37 31.19 4.97
CA ALA A 500 9.60 32.56 5.41
C ALA A 500 8.31 33.39 5.30
N ASN A 501 8.01 34.26 6.28
CA ASN A 501 6.74 34.99 6.37
C ASN A 501 6.45 35.88 5.15
N ALA A 502 7.48 36.45 4.54
CA ALA A 502 7.34 37.24 3.32
C ALA A 502 6.81 36.38 2.15
N ASP A 503 7.21 35.11 2.12
CA ASP A 503 6.77 34.14 1.13
C ASP A 503 5.40 33.57 1.51
N SER A 504 5.16 33.23 2.78
CA SER A 504 3.94 32.54 3.23
C SER A 504 2.66 33.38 3.08
N ILE A 505 2.67 34.66 3.44
CA ILE A 505 1.48 35.54 3.39
C ILE A 505 0.99 35.74 1.95
N ASN A 506 1.92 35.78 0.99
CA ASN A 506 1.61 36.00 -0.41
C ASN A 506 1.56 34.72 -1.23
N HIS A 507 1.90 33.57 -0.66
CA HIS A 507 1.84 32.31 -1.37
C HIS A 507 0.39 31.89 -1.66
N SER A 508 0.07 31.61 -2.93
CA SER A 508 -1.24 31.07 -3.32
C SER A 508 -1.58 29.79 -2.56
N PHE A 509 -0.61 28.87 -2.49
CA PHE A 509 -0.69 27.64 -1.69
C PHE A 509 -1.19 27.85 -0.25
N VAL A 510 -0.62 28.80 0.51
CA VAL A 510 -1.00 29.01 1.92
C VAL A 510 -2.42 29.55 2.03
N ARG A 511 -2.80 30.50 1.17
CA ARG A 511 -4.17 31.02 1.13
C ARG A 511 -5.17 29.94 0.78
N GLU A 512 -4.83 29.07 -0.16
CA GLU A 512 -5.70 27.96 -0.56
C GLU A 512 -5.80 26.90 0.53
N TYR A 513 -4.69 26.54 1.17
CA TYR A 513 -4.69 25.65 2.34
C TYR A 513 -5.65 26.15 3.43
N GLN A 514 -5.58 27.45 3.73
CA GLN A 514 -6.44 28.11 4.71
C GLN A 514 -7.90 28.24 4.25
N SER A 515 -8.16 28.51 2.96
CA SER A 515 -9.52 28.65 2.41
C SER A 515 -10.32 27.35 2.53
N GLN A 516 -9.64 26.20 2.45
CA GLN A 516 -10.21 24.87 2.62
C GLN A 516 -10.44 24.49 4.09
N ASN A 517 -10.07 25.36 5.04
CA ASN A 517 -10.12 25.12 6.48
C ASN A 517 -9.36 23.84 6.90
N PHE A 518 -8.24 23.55 6.24
CA PHE A 518 -7.37 22.47 6.68
C PHE A 518 -6.67 22.84 8.00
N PRO A 519 -6.44 21.84 8.89
CA PRO A 519 -5.88 22.10 10.21
C PRO A 519 -4.44 22.57 10.12
N MET A 520 -4.17 23.78 10.61
CA MET A 520 -2.81 24.25 10.80
C MET A 520 -2.14 23.52 11.97
N PRO A 521 -0.81 23.28 11.93
CA PRO A 521 -0.08 22.78 13.09
C PRO A 521 -0.32 23.68 14.29
N TYR A 522 -0.42 23.09 15.49
CA TYR A 522 -0.63 23.86 16.73
C TYR A 522 0.43 24.97 16.93
N LEU A 523 1.63 24.77 16.39
CA LEU A 523 2.76 25.68 16.49
C LEU A 523 3.06 26.42 15.17
N ALA A 524 2.05 26.64 14.32
CA ALA A 524 2.20 27.32 13.02
C ALA A 524 3.03 28.63 13.08
N ASP A 525 2.85 29.43 14.12
CA ASP A 525 3.53 30.73 14.28
C ASP A 525 4.64 30.71 15.35
N ALA A 526 5.09 29.53 15.79
CA ALA A 526 6.04 29.40 16.90
C ALA A 526 7.44 29.91 16.56
N VAL A 527 7.78 30.04 15.27
CA VAL A 527 9.10 30.49 14.82
C VAL A 527 9.00 31.91 14.26
N PRO A 528 9.55 32.94 14.95
CA PRO A 528 9.54 34.31 14.47
C PRO A 528 10.09 34.46 13.04
N GLY A 529 9.30 35.09 12.17
CA GLY A 529 9.66 35.31 10.76
C GLY A 529 9.33 34.14 9.83
N TYR A 530 8.73 33.07 10.35
CA TYR A 530 8.39 31.88 9.61
C TYR A 530 6.98 31.36 9.93
N THR A 531 6.37 30.68 8.97
CA THR A 531 5.11 29.94 9.12
C THR A 531 5.41 28.45 8.98
N LEU A 532 5.04 27.67 10.00
CA LEU A 532 5.07 26.20 9.97
C LEU A 532 3.78 25.67 9.36
N LEU A 533 3.94 24.92 8.28
CA LEU A 533 2.87 24.15 7.63
C LEU A 533 3.17 22.65 7.78
N PRO A 534 2.15 21.78 7.70
CA PRO A 534 2.36 20.35 7.76
C PRO A 534 3.18 19.92 6.55
N GLN A 535 4.27 19.20 6.79
CA GLN A 535 5.26 18.94 5.76
C GLN A 535 4.80 17.92 4.74
N GLY A 536 4.04 16.91 5.15
CA GLY A 536 3.42 15.93 4.24
C GLY A 536 2.64 16.64 3.12
N VAL A 537 1.88 17.68 3.47
CA VAL A 537 1.10 18.47 2.52
C VAL A 537 1.99 19.14 1.48
N ILE A 538 3.05 19.84 1.92
CA ILE A 538 3.96 20.52 0.99
C ILE A 538 4.68 19.51 0.09
N ARG A 539 5.15 18.40 0.67
CA ARG A 539 5.88 17.37 -0.07
C ARG A 539 5.01 16.68 -1.11
N SER A 540 3.78 16.30 -0.74
CA SER A 540 2.83 15.71 -1.67
C SER A 540 2.41 16.71 -2.76
N TYR A 541 2.19 17.98 -2.41
CA TYR A 541 1.95 19.04 -3.40
C TYR A 541 3.11 19.16 -4.40
N ASN A 542 4.36 19.18 -3.93
CA ASN A 542 5.55 19.25 -4.80
C ASN A 542 5.71 17.99 -5.67
N ALA A 543 5.41 16.80 -5.13
CA ALA A 543 5.44 15.55 -5.88
C ALA A 543 4.41 15.55 -7.03
N MET A 544 3.18 15.99 -6.75
CA MET A 544 2.18 16.23 -7.79
C MET A 544 2.60 17.31 -8.78
N LYS A 545 3.23 18.39 -8.31
CA LYS A 545 3.72 19.48 -9.16
C LYS A 545 4.77 19.04 -10.17
N MET A 546 5.54 18.00 -9.87
CA MET A 546 6.47 17.39 -10.82
C MET A 546 5.74 16.79 -12.03
N PHE A 547 4.61 16.09 -11.81
CA PHE A 547 3.75 15.62 -12.90
C PHE A 547 3.08 16.76 -13.66
N THR A 548 2.53 17.76 -12.97
CA THR A 548 1.81 18.86 -13.64
C THR A 548 2.76 19.79 -14.43
N SER A 549 3.99 19.98 -13.95
CA SER A 549 5.03 20.69 -14.68
C SER A 549 5.43 19.92 -15.94
N THR A 550 5.52 18.59 -15.85
CA THR A 550 5.75 17.72 -17.02
C THR A 550 4.61 17.85 -18.05
N LEU A 551 3.35 17.92 -17.62
CA LEU A 551 2.22 18.14 -18.53
C LEU A 551 2.30 19.50 -19.24
N ASN A 552 2.68 20.56 -18.52
CA ASN A 552 2.88 21.89 -19.11
C ASN A 552 3.98 21.86 -20.18
N ASP A 553 5.11 21.23 -19.90
CA ASP A 553 6.22 21.10 -20.85
C ASP A 553 5.81 20.33 -22.11
N LEU A 554 5.07 19.23 -21.94
CA LEU A 554 4.53 18.47 -23.07
C LEU A 554 3.56 19.30 -23.91
N ALA A 555 2.66 20.05 -23.27
CA ALA A 555 1.70 20.91 -23.96
C ALA A 555 2.41 22.03 -24.75
N LEU A 556 3.43 22.67 -24.16
CA LEU A 556 4.24 23.70 -24.83
C LEU A 556 5.00 23.14 -26.03
N GLN A 557 5.45 21.89 -25.94
CA GLN A 557 6.12 21.16 -27.03
C GLN A 557 5.14 20.52 -28.03
N SER A 558 3.83 20.67 -27.83
CA SER A 558 2.79 20.00 -28.64
C SER A 558 2.93 18.47 -28.68
N ARG A 559 3.43 17.87 -27.60
CA ARG A 559 3.57 16.42 -27.42
C ARG A 559 2.39 15.86 -26.64
N ALA A 560 1.95 14.67 -27.00
CA ALA A 560 0.88 13.98 -26.29
C ALA A 560 1.34 13.48 -24.90
N SER A 561 0.45 13.46 -23.92
CA SER A 561 0.67 12.92 -22.57
C SER A 561 0.67 11.38 -22.54
N THR A 562 1.48 10.74 -23.39
CA THR A 562 1.70 9.28 -23.37
C THR A 562 2.64 8.89 -22.23
N GLN A 563 2.62 7.62 -21.82
CA GLN A 563 3.49 7.13 -20.74
C GLN A 563 4.98 7.36 -21.06
N ASP A 564 5.42 7.06 -22.28
CA ASP A 564 6.81 7.22 -22.69
C ASP A 564 7.26 8.68 -22.65
N ASN A 565 6.38 9.61 -23.08
CA ASN A 565 6.67 11.03 -23.02
C ASN A 565 6.77 11.54 -21.59
N ILE A 566 5.84 11.12 -20.71
CA ILE A 566 5.88 11.48 -19.29
C ILE A 566 7.14 10.94 -18.63
N ASN A 567 7.49 9.68 -18.86
CA ASN A 567 8.70 9.09 -18.27
C ASN A 567 9.98 9.80 -18.75
N SER A 568 10.07 10.11 -20.04
CA SER A 568 11.21 10.82 -20.62
C SER A 568 11.36 12.22 -20.03
N ASP A 569 10.26 12.94 -19.88
CA ASP A 569 10.29 14.34 -19.43
C ASP A 569 10.49 14.43 -17.91
N LEU A 570 9.86 13.55 -17.11
CA LEU A 570 10.12 13.42 -15.68
C LEU A 570 11.60 13.17 -15.36
N ALA A 571 12.29 12.41 -16.21
CA ALA A 571 13.72 12.13 -16.04
C ALA A 571 14.61 13.38 -16.18
N SER A 572 14.10 14.51 -16.65
CA SER A 572 14.88 15.75 -16.83
C SER A 572 14.15 17.03 -16.41
N ILE A 573 13.02 16.88 -15.71
CA ILE A 573 12.14 17.99 -15.35
C ILE A 573 12.83 18.96 -14.38
N SER A 574 12.51 20.24 -14.52
CA SER A 574 12.87 21.27 -13.53
C SER A 574 11.67 22.16 -13.27
N PHE A 575 11.38 22.47 -12.01
CA PHE A 575 10.19 23.23 -11.62
C PHE A 575 10.38 23.94 -10.28
N ASP A 576 9.63 25.01 -10.05
CA ASP A 576 9.60 25.69 -8.76
C ASP A 576 8.49 25.11 -7.88
N GLY A 577 8.87 24.40 -6.82
CA GLY A 577 7.96 23.90 -5.79
C GLY A 577 7.77 24.92 -4.66
N ILE A 578 6.96 24.53 -3.69
CA ILE A 578 6.89 25.22 -2.41
C ILE A 578 8.21 24.97 -1.69
N GLY A 579 8.89 26.05 -1.27
CA GLY A 579 10.14 25.98 -0.51
C GLY A 579 11.41 25.89 -1.36
N GLY A 580 11.34 25.82 -2.69
CA GLY A 580 12.53 25.84 -3.53
C GLY A 580 12.34 25.40 -4.98
N HIS A 581 13.43 25.49 -5.73
CA HIS A 581 13.54 24.94 -7.08
C HIS A 581 13.84 23.43 -7.02
N PHE A 582 13.39 22.66 -8.00
CA PHE A 582 13.68 21.24 -8.13
C PHE A 582 14.17 20.97 -9.55
N SER A 583 15.18 20.13 -9.70
CA SER A 583 15.72 19.74 -11.00
C SER A 583 16.17 18.29 -10.95
N PHE A 584 15.83 17.50 -11.97
CA PHE A 584 16.17 16.09 -12.07
C PHE A 584 17.03 15.84 -13.31
N GLN A 585 17.92 14.86 -13.24
CA GLN A 585 18.82 14.47 -14.33
C GLN A 585 18.88 12.95 -14.50
N GLY A 586 17.74 12.28 -14.36
CA GLY A 586 17.60 10.84 -14.52
C GLY A 586 17.96 10.30 -15.92
N GLY A 587 17.97 11.14 -16.96
CA GLY A 587 18.48 10.77 -18.29
C GLY A 587 20.01 10.60 -18.38
N ALA A 588 20.76 11.05 -17.36
CA ALA A 588 22.21 10.90 -17.34
C ALA A 588 22.59 9.51 -16.81
N PHE A 589 22.83 8.56 -17.72
CA PHE A 589 23.15 7.15 -17.45
C PHE A 589 24.34 6.86 -16.48
N ASN A 590 25.09 7.89 -16.07
CA ASN A 590 26.24 7.77 -15.16
C ASN A 590 26.01 8.40 -13.77
N SER A 591 24.82 8.91 -13.47
CA SER A 591 24.54 9.49 -12.15
C SER A 591 24.13 8.41 -11.16
N SER A 592 24.74 8.38 -9.97
CA SER A 592 24.28 7.55 -8.85
C SER A 592 23.04 8.13 -8.14
N TYR A 593 22.48 9.23 -8.67
CA TYR A 593 21.46 10.06 -8.03
C TYR A 593 20.32 10.42 -9.00
N ILE A 594 19.98 9.53 -9.94
CA ILE A 594 18.93 9.77 -10.96
C ILE A 594 17.54 10.04 -10.36
N SER A 595 17.29 9.57 -9.14
CA SER A 595 16.02 9.71 -8.44
C SER A 595 15.96 10.94 -7.53
N ASP A 596 17.11 11.62 -7.34
CA ASP A 596 17.26 12.69 -6.35
C ASP A 596 17.18 14.08 -7.00
N PRO A 597 16.60 15.06 -6.29
CA PRO A 597 16.66 16.44 -6.75
C PRO A 597 18.10 16.94 -6.74
N GLN A 598 18.51 17.59 -7.83
CA GLN A 598 19.85 18.10 -8.05
C GLN A 598 19.99 19.57 -7.59
N GLY A 599 21.22 19.93 -7.22
CA GLY A 599 21.63 21.31 -6.90
C GLY A 599 21.41 21.73 -5.45
N LYS A 600 21.66 23.00 -5.15
CA LYS A 600 21.46 23.64 -3.82
C LYS A 600 19.97 23.84 -3.47
N SER A 601 19.12 23.13 -4.16
CA SER A 601 17.73 23.47 -4.38
C SER A 601 16.83 22.91 -3.27
N THR A 602 17.36 21.99 -2.46
CA THR A 602 16.71 21.47 -1.26
C THR A 602 17.45 21.91 0.00
N LEU A 603 16.83 22.83 0.74
CA LEU A 603 17.31 23.25 2.05
C LEU A 603 16.96 22.17 3.08
N VAL A 604 17.91 21.87 3.97
CA VAL A 604 17.66 21.08 5.17
C VAL A 604 17.66 22.03 6.36
N TYR A 605 16.47 22.32 6.88
CA TYR A 605 16.27 23.00 8.14
C TYR A 605 16.58 22.07 9.30
N ILE A 606 17.12 22.63 10.37
CA ILE A 606 17.32 21.93 11.63
C ILE A 606 16.39 22.59 12.62
N MET A 607 15.33 21.88 12.96
CA MET A 607 14.34 22.30 13.93
C MET A 607 14.74 21.75 15.28
N CYS A 608 14.31 22.43 16.32
CA CYS A 608 14.53 21.96 17.67
C CYS A 608 13.31 22.15 18.55
N THR A 609 12.93 21.09 19.23
CA THR A 609 11.84 21.04 20.20
C THR A 609 12.44 20.97 21.59
N THR A 610 12.15 21.98 22.41
CA THR A 610 12.58 22.04 23.81
C THR A 610 11.74 21.11 24.70
N TYR A 611 12.20 20.85 25.94
CA TYR A 611 11.46 20.06 26.93
C TYR A 611 10.13 20.70 27.40
N THR A 612 9.89 21.96 27.05
CA THR A 612 8.61 22.65 27.27
C THR A 612 7.80 22.77 25.98
N HIS A 613 8.08 21.92 24.99
CA HIS A 613 7.40 21.89 23.69
C HIS A 613 7.45 23.19 22.87
N ASN A 614 8.44 24.06 23.12
CA ASN A 614 8.70 25.19 22.22
C ASN A 614 9.54 24.73 21.03
N ILE A 615 9.12 25.09 19.82
CA ILE A 615 9.88 24.89 18.58
C ILE A 615 10.78 26.09 18.30
N ARG A 616 11.97 25.83 17.77
CA ARG A 616 12.89 26.83 17.21
C ARG A 616 13.48 26.36 15.89
N LEU A 617 13.78 27.30 15.01
CA LEU A 617 14.64 27.04 13.85
C LEU A 617 16.10 27.25 14.26
N ALA A 618 16.84 26.16 14.45
CA ALA A 618 18.21 26.21 14.93
C ALA A 618 19.17 26.63 13.81
N ALA A 619 19.07 26.00 12.64
CA ALA A 619 19.95 26.25 11.50
C ALA A 619 19.33 25.86 10.15
N ILE A 620 19.95 26.31 9.06
CA ILE A 620 19.61 25.96 7.67
C ILE A 620 20.87 25.47 6.95
N TYR A 621 20.80 24.30 6.36
CA TYR A 621 21.87 23.69 5.55
C TYR A 621 21.48 23.69 4.07
N ASN A 622 22.39 24.17 3.21
CA ASN A 622 22.16 24.27 1.75
C ASN A 622 22.99 23.29 0.91
N GLY A 623 23.43 22.18 1.53
CA GLY A 623 24.33 21.20 0.90
C GLY A 623 25.82 21.54 0.99
N THR A 624 26.17 22.76 1.41
CA THR A 624 27.59 23.19 1.53
C THR A 624 27.88 24.00 2.78
N ASN A 625 26.95 24.85 3.17
CA ASN A 625 27.09 25.76 4.29
C ASN A 625 25.90 25.61 5.23
N LEU A 626 26.18 25.78 6.52
CA LEU A 626 25.19 25.84 7.58
C LEU A 626 25.07 27.29 8.06
N THR A 627 23.85 27.83 8.05
CA THR A 627 23.53 29.16 8.57
C THR A 627 22.74 29.00 9.86
N THR A 628 23.33 29.40 10.99
CA THR A 628 22.65 29.42 12.29
C THR A 628 21.61 30.53 12.32
N VAL A 629 20.38 30.21 12.77
CA VAL A 629 19.28 31.19 12.84
C VAL A 629 19.04 31.60 14.29
N GLN A 630 18.58 30.67 15.14
CA GLN A 630 18.27 30.96 16.56
C GLN A 630 19.21 30.26 17.55
N GLY A 631 20.18 29.47 17.08
CA GLY A 631 21.14 28.76 17.94
C GLY A 631 20.54 27.51 18.61
N SER A 632 21.19 27.02 19.68
CA SER A 632 20.76 25.84 20.42
C SER A 632 19.46 26.09 21.23
N CYS A 633 18.72 25.01 21.52
CA CYS A 633 17.55 25.00 22.39
C CYS A 633 17.84 25.09 23.89
N SER A 634 19.12 25.16 24.27
CA SER A 634 19.57 25.18 25.66
C SER A 634 19.30 26.50 26.36
#